data_AF-A0AAI8V9P1-F1
#
_entry.id   AF-A0AAI8V9P1-F1
#
_cell.length_a   1.000
_cell.length_b   1.000
_cell.length_c   1.000
_cell.angle_alpha   90.00
_cell.angle_beta   90.00
_cell.angle_gamma   90.00
#
_symmetry.space_group_name_H-M   'P 1'
#
loop_
_entity.id
_entity.type
_entity.pdbx_description
1 polymer ?
#
loop_
_entity_poly.entity_id
_entity_poly.type
_entity_poly.pdbx_seq_one_letter_code
_entity_poly.pdbx_strand_id
1 'polypeptide(L)' 'MADKEEKPNIYSNCDERLLISGILSDVKVICGDKTWNLHKTIICIRCPYFEKPLWAIMM' A
#
# COMPACT_ATOMS: atom_id res chain seq x y z
N MET A 1 35.24 17.03 -2.66
CA MET A 1 34.30 15.90 -2.66
C MET A 1 33.88 15.70 -1.22
N ALA A 2 32.61 15.89 -0.89
CA ALA A 2 32.09 15.62 0.45
C ALA A 2 31.17 14.41 0.31
N ASP A 3 31.64 13.29 0.84
CA ASP A 3 30.87 12.06 0.92
C ASP A 3 29.66 12.32 1.81
N LYS A 4 28.47 12.30 1.21
CA LYS A 4 27.22 12.40 1.95
C LYS A 4 26.96 11.03 2.56
N GLU A 5 27.23 10.90 3.85
CA GLU A 5 26.87 9.73 4.64
C GLU A 5 25.33 9.65 4.71
N GLU A 6 24.75 8.83 3.85
CA GLU A 6 23.33 8.53 3.84
C GLU A 6 23.02 7.63 5.05
N LYS A 7 22.49 8.23 6.12
CA LYS A 7 22.02 7.46 7.28
C LYS A 7 20.97 6.45 6.81
N PRO A 8 21.14 5.14 7.07
CA PRO A 8 20.14 4.16 6.70
C PRO A 8 18.83 4.53 7.42
N ASN A 9 17.79 4.81 6.64
CA ASN A 9 16.48 5.14 7.17
C ASN A 9 15.89 3.87 7.81
N ILE A 10 16.09 3.72 9.11
CA ILE A 10 15.68 2.55 9.92
C ILE A 10 14.15 2.37 9.93
N TYR A 11 13.38 3.34 9.41
CA TYR A 11 11.92 3.30 9.35
C TYR A 11 11.34 2.73 8.04
N SER A 12 12.16 2.29 7.07
CA SER A 12 11.67 2.03 5.71
C SER A 12 11.98 0.62 5.19
N ASN A 13 11.21 -0.39 5.60
CA ASN A 13 11.09 -1.62 4.78
C ASN A 13 9.89 -2.54 5.08
N CYS A 14 9.24 -2.44 6.24
CA CYS A 14 8.14 -3.38 6.55
C CYS A 14 6.99 -3.28 5.52
N ASP A 15 6.65 -2.07 5.09
CA ASP A 15 5.59 -1.81 4.10
C ASP A 15 5.94 -2.36 2.70
N GLU A 16 7.21 -2.27 2.30
CA GLU A 16 7.68 -2.71 0.96
C GLU A 16 7.56 -4.22 0.80
N ARG A 17 7.97 -4.98 1.82
CA ARG A 17 7.83 -6.45 1.80
C ARG A 17 6.38 -6.89 1.71
N LEU A 18 5.46 -6.20 2.41
CA LEU A 18 4.03 -6.49 2.34
C LEU A 18 3.48 -6.25 0.93
N LEU A 19 3.89 -5.14 0.31
CA LEU A 19 3.49 -4.78 -1.06
C LEU A 19 4.01 -5.78 -2.11
N ILE A 20 5.29 -6.17 -2.03
CA ILE A 20 5.91 -7.05 -3.03
C ILE A 20 5.43 -8.50 -2.88
N SER A 21 5.36 -9.00 -1.64
CA SER A 21 4.99 -10.41 -1.40
C SER A 21 3.48 -10.66 -1.47
N GLY A 22 2.65 -9.65 -1.20
CA GLY A 22 1.20 -9.81 -1.07
C GLY A 22 0.78 -10.64 0.15
N ILE A 23 1.68 -10.89 1.12
CA ILE A 23 1.34 -11.68 2.30
C ILE A 23 0.24 -10.97 3.11
N LEU A 24 -0.80 -11.70 3.48
CA LEU A 24 -1.98 -11.18 4.19
C LEU A 24 -2.75 -10.08 3.42
N SER A 25 -2.58 -9.96 2.09
CA SER A 25 -3.39 -9.04 1.29
C SER A 25 -4.88 -9.42 1.37
N ASP A 26 -5.74 -8.44 1.59
CA ASP A 26 -7.18 -8.60 1.76
C ASP A 26 -8.00 -7.79 0.74
N VAL A 27 -7.33 -7.13 -0.20
CA VAL A 27 -7.92 -6.40 -1.32
C VAL A 27 -7.08 -6.52 -2.58
N LYS A 28 -7.76 -6.60 -3.73
CA LYS A 28 -7.15 -6.55 -5.05
C LYS A 28 -7.59 -5.28 -5.76
N VAL A 29 -6.63 -4.46 -6.18
CA VAL A 29 -6.89 -3.25 -6.97
C VAL A 29 -6.51 -3.52 -8.40
N ILE A 30 -7.44 -3.25 -9.32
CA ILE A 30 -7.24 -3.43 -10.76
C ILE A 30 -7.40 -2.07 -11.42
N CYS A 31 -6.42 -1.66 -12.22
CA CYS A 31 -6.46 -0.43 -13.01
C CYS A 31 -5.99 -0.76 -14.42
N GLY A 32 -6.94 -0.88 -15.35
CA GLY A 32 -6.66 -1.31 -16.71
C GLY A 32 -6.04 -2.72 -16.74
N ASP A 33 -4.82 -2.81 -17.24
CA ASP A 33 -4.01 -4.02 -17.34
C ASP A 33 -3.22 -4.36 -16.06
N LYS A 34 -3.19 -3.45 -15.09
CA LYS A 34 -2.39 -3.62 -13.87
C LYS A 34 -3.25 -4.11 -12.72
N THR A 35 -2.68 -5.03 -11.95
CA THR A 35 -3.31 -5.63 -10.78
C THR A 35 -2.35 -5.66 -9.61
N TRP A 36 -2.82 -5.24 -8.43
CA TRP A 36 -2.06 -5.27 -7.19
C TRP A 36 -2.85 -5.96 -6.08
N ASN A 37 -2.19 -6.83 -5.31
CA ASN A 37 -2.73 -7.38 -4.07
C ASN A 37 -2.22 -6.51 -2.91
N LEU A 38 -3.13 -5.81 -2.24
CA LEU A 38 -2.85 -4.78 -1.24
C LEU A 38 -3.58 -5.09 0.08
N HIS A 39 -3.36 -4.23 1.06
CA HIS A 39 -3.94 -4.31 2.40
C HIS A 39 -4.88 -3.12 2.63
N LYS A 40 -6.17 -3.38 2.88
CA LYS A 40 -7.21 -2.35 3.12
C LYS A 40 -6.76 -1.38 4.20
N THR A 41 -6.28 -1.89 5.32
CA THR A 41 -5.81 -1.05 6.43
C THR A 41 -4.73 -0.07 5.99
N ILE A 42 -3.77 -0.50 5.16
CA ILE A 42 -2.69 0.38 4.69
C ILE A 42 -3.25 1.43 3.72
N ILE A 43 -4.02 1.02 2.71
CA ILE A 43 -4.48 1.95 1.67
C ILE A 43 -5.56 2.92 2.17
N CYS A 44 -6.43 2.51 3.10
CA CYS A 44 -7.44 3.39 3.69
C CYS A 44 -6.81 4.47 4.58
N ILE A 45 -5.78 4.13 5.37
CA ILE A 45 -5.06 5.11 6.21
C ILE A 45 -4.27 6.10 5.35
N ARG A 46 -3.69 5.63 4.23
CA ARG A 46 -2.81 6.44 3.37
C ARG A 46 -3.58 7.23 2.30
N CYS A 47 -4.81 6.83 1.96
CA CYS A 47 -5.59 7.44 0.89
C CYS A 47 -7.10 7.40 1.20
N PRO A 48 -7.73 8.55 1.51
CA PRO A 48 -9.16 8.64 1.84
C PRO A 48 -10.10 8.18 0.72
N TYR A 49 -9.59 8.05 -0.51
CA TYR A 49 -10.36 7.46 -1.60
C TYR A 49 -10.83 6.03 -1.27
N PHE A 50 -9.99 5.24 -0.61
CA PHE A 50 -10.30 3.87 -0.19
C PHE A 50 -11.02 3.80 1.15
N GLU A 51 -11.05 4.89 1.91
CA GLU A 51 -11.83 5.00 3.14
C GLU A 51 -13.33 5.01 2.88
N LYS A 52 -13.75 5.33 1.64
CA LYS A 52 -15.17 5.29 1.27
C LYS A 52 -15.70 3.87 1.44
N PRO A 53 -16.69 3.69 2.31
CA PRO A 53 -17.20 2.37 2.58
C PRO A 53 -17.97 1.82 1.36
N LEU A 54 -17.70 0.55 1.05
CA LEU A 54 -18.34 -0.23 -0.02
C LEU A 54 -19.87 -0.42 0.16
N TRP A 55 -20.51 0.24 1.13
CA TRP A 55 -21.97 0.16 1.34
C TRP A 55 -22.79 0.89 0.26
N ALA A 56 -22.15 1.58 -0.69
CA ALA A 56 -22.83 2.19 -1.82
C ALA A 56 -23.28 1.20 -2.92
N ILE A 57 -23.04 -0.12 -2.77
CA ILE A 57 -23.41 -1.16 -3.76
C ILE A 57 -24.52 -2.08 -3.24
N MET A 58 -25.40 -1.57 -2.37
CA MET A 58 -26.67 -2.22 -2.00
C MET A 58 -27.83 -1.23 -2.10
N MET A 59 -28.13 -0.82 -3.34
CA MET A 59 -29.39 -0.16 -3.74
C MET A 59 -29.91 -0.86 -4.98
#